data_AF-A0A179UAM0-F1
#
_entry.id   AF-A0A179UAM0-F1
#
_cell.length_a   1.000
_cell.length_b   1.000
_cell.length_c   1.000
_cell.angle_alpha   90.00
_cell.angle_beta   90.00
_cell.angle_gamma   90.00
#
_symmetry.space_group_name_H-M   'P 1'
#
loop_
_entity.id
_entity.type
_entity.pdbx_description
1 polymer ?
#
loop_
_entity_poly.entity_id
_entity_poly.type
_entity_poly.pdbx_seq_one_letter_code
_entity_poly.pdbx_strand_id
1 'polypeptide(L)'
;MMVLQDLKSIILYTLFRISRSTFGSLGPSVVKVGQKYVIKGPCNLPEVEALCYISGHTTIPVPRIHYTYNGPGGIYIIMERIPGTNLQTLWMRGRLEPKEKENIVNDMIAILTQLRTLTPPKEGVVTSAQGDAILDYRIGGRPVGPFQSHSSFHTFLRGGVLLENTATIFGENIASCHSNNYQTFFTHADLAPRNIIICDGRIVGVVD
;
A
#
# COMPACT_ATOMS: atom_id res chain seq x y z
N MET A 1 -16.36 -9.57 29.72
CA MET A 1 -15.28 -9.27 28.74
C MET A 1 -15.80 -8.43 27.55
N MET A 2 -16.74 -7.51 27.78
CA MET A 2 -17.42 -6.72 26.73
C MET A 2 -17.17 -5.20 26.87
N VAL A 3 -16.64 -4.74 28.00
CA VAL A 3 -16.55 -3.30 28.36
C VAL A 3 -15.30 -2.61 27.76
N LEU A 4 -14.21 -3.35 27.53
CA LEU A 4 -12.92 -2.79 27.07
C LEU A 4 -12.89 -2.50 25.57
N GLN A 5 -13.59 -3.30 24.74
CA GLN A 5 -13.72 -3.03 23.30
C GLN A 5 -14.58 -1.79 23.05
N ASP A 6 -15.66 -1.62 23.81
CA ASP A 6 -16.55 -0.44 23.71
C ASP A 6 -15.82 0.85 24.08
N LEU A 7 -15.01 0.86 25.15
CA LEU A 7 -14.28 2.06 25.56
C LEU A 7 -13.25 2.49 24.51
N LYS A 8 -12.50 1.55 23.92
CA LYS A 8 -11.54 1.85 22.85
C LYS A 8 -12.23 2.42 21.61
N SER A 9 -13.38 1.87 21.24
CA SER A 9 -14.21 2.36 20.13
C SER A 9 -14.73 3.78 20.39
N ILE A 10 -15.20 4.06 21.61
CA ILE A 10 -15.68 5.39 22.02
C ILE A 10 -14.52 6.41 21.98
N ILE A 11 -13.34 6.04 22.50
CA ILE A 11 -12.15 6.90 22.47
C ILE A 11 -11.76 7.21 21.03
N LEU A 12 -11.68 6.22 20.15
CA LEU A 12 -11.35 6.42 18.75
C LEU A 12 -12.36 7.33 18.07
N TYR A 13 -13.66 7.09 18.26
CA TYR A 13 -14.71 7.88 17.63
C TYR A 13 -14.68 9.34 18.12
N THR A 14 -14.49 9.54 19.41
CA THR A 14 -14.37 10.87 20.02
C THR A 14 -13.12 11.58 19.49
N LEU A 15 -11.97 10.90 19.48
CA LEU A 15 -10.71 11.42 18.95
C LEU A 15 -10.86 11.79 17.48
N PHE A 16 -11.38 10.89 16.65
CA PHE A 16 -11.61 11.13 15.23
C PHE A 16 -12.50 12.34 14.98
N ARG A 17 -13.61 12.48 15.72
CA ARG A 17 -14.53 13.63 15.59
C ARG A 17 -13.88 14.94 16.00
N ILE A 18 -13.23 14.98 17.17
CA ILE A 18 -12.54 16.18 17.66
C ILE A 18 -11.42 16.56 16.69
N SER A 19 -10.60 15.58 16.30
CA SER A 19 -9.48 15.79 15.39
C SER A 19 -9.92 16.28 14.02
N ARG A 20 -11.00 15.73 13.46
CA ARG A 20 -11.55 16.18 12.18
C ARG A 20 -12.06 17.61 12.24
N SER A 21 -12.71 18.00 13.33
CA SER A 21 -13.20 19.37 13.53
C SER A 21 -12.07 20.36 13.80
N THR A 22 -11.03 19.95 14.52
CA THR A 22 -10.00 20.87 15.03
C THR A 22 -8.81 21.00 14.07
N PHE A 23 -8.36 19.89 13.50
CA PHE A 23 -7.17 19.86 12.64
C PHE A 23 -7.51 19.68 11.17
N GLY A 24 -8.68 19.12 10.83
CA GLY A 24 -9.11 18.87 9.46
C GLY A 24 -8.61 17.54 8.87
N SER A 25 -9.01 17.29 7.62
CA SER A 25 -8.72 16.06 6.85
C SER A 25 -7.59 16.29 5.85
N LEU A 26 -6.83 15.22 5.55
CA LEU A 26 -5.94 15.14 4.38
C LEU A 26 -6.60 14.39 3.21
N GLY A 27 -7.72 13.72 3.47
CA GLY A 27 -8.52 13.02 2.48
C GLY A 27 -9.80 12.45 3.13
N PRO A 28 -10.61 11.69 2.38
CA PRO A 28 -11.86 11.12 2.89
C PRO A 28 -11.66 10.20 4.10
N SER A 29 -10.56 9.45 4.11
CA SER A 29 -10.22 8.44 5.11
C SER A 29 -9.06 8.82 6.02
N VAL A 30 -8.52 10.04 5.92
CA VAL A 30 -7.30 10.46 6.65
C VAL A 30 -7.55 11.77 7.39
N VAL A 31 -7.52 11.72 8.72
CA VAL A 31 -7.76 12.86 9.62
C VAL A 31 -6.49 13.18 10.41
N LYS A 32 -6.14 14.47 10.51
CA LYS A 32 -4.97 14.91 11.29
C LYS A 32 -5.24 14.84 12.79
N VAL A 33 -4.28 14.34 13.55
CA VAL A 33 -4.28 14.35 15.02
C VAL A 33 -3.08 15.18 15.48
N GLY A 34 -3.31 16.46 15.74
CA GLY A 34 -2.23 17.41 15.99
C GLY A 34 -1.31 17.58 14.77
N GLN A 35 -0.03 17.88 15.03
CA GLN A 35 0.96 18.10 13.98
C GLN A 35 1.66 16.83 13.50
N LYS A 36 1.76 15.82 14.39
CA LYS A 36 2.65 14.65 14.24
C LYS A 36 1.95 13.37 13.77
N TYR A 37 0.63 13.28 13.91
CA TYR A 37 -0.09 12.02 13.69
C TYR A 37 -1.28 12.20 12.75
N VAL A 38 -1.71 11.10 12.17
CA VAL A 38 -2.98 10.97 11.45
C VAL A 38 -3.72 9.72 11.91
N ILE A 39 -5.05 9.76 11.85
CA ILE A 39 -5.89 8.57 11.83
C ILE A 39 -6.22 8.26 10.37
N LYS A 40 -5.89 7.06 9.90
CA LYS A 40 -6.35 6.52 8.61
C LYS A 40 -7.37 5.40 8.85
N GLY A 41 -8.48 5.41 8.11
CA GLY A 41 -9.41 4.30 8.08
C GLY A 41 -10.75 4.60 7.40
N PRO A 42 -11.54 3.55 7.09
CA PRO A 42 -11.20 2.14 7.34
C PRO A 42 -10.11 1.62 6.38
N CYS A 43 -9.18 0.84 6.93
CA CYS A 43 -8.07 0.17 6.25
C CYS A 43 -8.36 -1.33 6.16
N ASN A 44 -7.75 -1.97 5.16
CA ASN A 44 -7.77 -3.43 5.03
C ASN A 44 -6.59 -4.05 5.78
N LEU A 45 -6.74 -5.29 6.24
CA LEU A 45 -5.68 -6.00 6.97
C LEU A 45 -4.35 -6.08 6.19
N PRO A 46 -4.33 -6.39 4.87
CA PRO A 46 -3.08 -6.42 4.09
C PRO A 46 -2.30 -5.10 4.09
N GLU A 47 -3.00 -3.95 4.19
CA GLU A 47 -2.36 -2.63 4.25
C GLU A 47 -1.60 -2.44 5.57
N VAL A 48 -2.22 -2.82 6.69
CA VAL A 48 -1.62 -2.74 8.03
C VAL A 48 -0.42 -3.67 8.13
N GLU A 49 -0.56 -4.90 7.63
CA GLU A 49 0.50 -5.89 7.58
C GLU A 49 1.69 -5.43 6.73
N ALA A 50 1.43 -4.87 5.55
CA ALA A 50 2.47 -4.37 4.65
C ALA A 50 3.26 -3.23 5.29
N LEU A 51 2.59 -2.25 5.92
CA LEU A 51 3.27 -1.15 6.62
C LEU A 51 4.14 -1.64 7.77
N CYS A 52 3.64 -2.57 8.59
CA CYS A 52 4.41 -3.14 9.70
C CYS A 52 5.62 -3.92 9.18
N TYR A 53 5.44 -4.73 8.13
CA TYR A 53 6.51 -5.52 7.52
C TYR A 53 7.60 -4.62 6.92
N ILE A 54 7.23 -3.65 6.09
CA ILE A 54 8.19 -2.73 5.45
C ILE A 54 8.95 -1.89 6.48
N SER A 55 8.26 -1.36 7.48
CA SER A 55 8.89 -0.57 8.54
C SER A 55 9.89 -1.37 9.39
N GLY A 56 9.71 -2.70 9.50
CA GLY A 56 10.60 -3.57 10.28
C GLY A 56 11.78 -4.13 9.49
N HIS A 57 11.71 -4.18 8.17
CA HIS A 57 12.67 -4.90 7.32
C HIS A 57 13.43 -4.01 6.33
N THR A 58 13.10 -2.72 6.24
CA THR A 58 13.73 -1.79 5.28
C THR A 58 14.00 -0.43 5.91
N THR A 59 14.73 0.42 5.19
CA THR A 59 14.88 1.84 5.52
C THR A 59 13.99 2.73 4.65
N ILE A 60 13.00 2.15 3.95
CA ILE A 60 12.05 2.90 3.13
C ILE A 60 11.25 3.83 4.06
N PRO A 61 11.13 5.12 3.73
CA PRO A 61 10.38 6.04 4.56
C PRO A 61 8.87 5.77 4.41
N VAL A 62 8.30 4.98 5.33
CA VAL A 62 6.86 4.73 5.44
C VAL A 62 6.33 5.25 6.78
N PRO A 63 5.04 5.62 6.89
CA PRO A 63 4.45 5.99 8.17
C PRO A 63 4.52 4.85 9.18
N ARG A 64 5.08 5.10 10.37
CA ARG A 64 5.03 4.11 11.46
C ARG A 64 3.65 4.08 12.09
N ILE A 65 3.10 2.88 12.23
CA ILE A 65 1.85 2.63 12.95
C ILE A 65 2.14 2.61 14.44
N HIS A 66 1.39 3.40 15.22
CA HIS A 66 1.48 3.42 16.68
C HIS A 66 0.36 2.61 17.34
N TYR A 67 -0.85 2.68 16.78
CA TYR A 67 -2.01 2.02 17.34
C TYR A 67 -2.96 1.56 16.23
N THR A 68 -3.57 0.40 16.42
CA THR A 68 -4.64 -0.13 15.59
C THR A 68 -5.92 -0.29 16.41
N TYR A 69 -7.06 -0.06 15.77
CA TYR A 69 -8.37 -0.13 16.39
C TYR A 69 -9.36 -0.75 15.42
N ASN A 70 -10.30 -1.55 15.94
CA ASN A 70 -11.45 -1.97 15.16
C ASN A 70 -12.54 -0.90 15.29
N GLY A 71 -13.11 -0.49 14.17
CA GLY A 71 -14.19 0.50 14.12
C GLY A 71 -15.25 0.14 13.08
N PRO A 72 -16.27 1.00 12.91
CA PRO A 72 -17.27 0.80 11.88
C PRO A 72 -16.62 0.72 10.50
N GLY A 73 -16.87 -0.37 9.78
CA GLY A 73 -16.38 -0.54 8.41
C GLY A 73 -14.93 -1.03 8.26
N GLY A 74 -14.19 -1.27 9.34
CA GLY A 74 -12.86 -1.89 9.25
C GLY A 74 -11.86 -1.46 10.32
N ILE A 75 -10.57 -1.58 9.98
CA ILE A 75 -9.46 -1.24 10.88
C ILE A 75 -9.16 0.26 10.75
N TYR A 76 -8.93 0.93 11.86
CA TYR A 76 -8.41 2.30 11.91
C TYR A 76 -7.01 2.29 12.50
N ILE A 77 -6.10 3.02 11.89
CA ILE A 77 -4.71 3.11 12.32
C ILE A 77 -4.35 4.55 12.70
N ILE A 78 -3.72 4.71 13.86
CA ILE A 78 -3.01 5.94 14.21
C ILE A 78 -1.56 5.76 13.79
N MET A 79 -1.10 6.60 12.89
CA MET A 79 0.26 6.54 12.34
C MET A 79 0.90 7.92 12.26
N GLU A 80 2.22 7.93 12.05
CA GLU A 80 2.97 9.16 11.84
C GLU A 80 2.45 9.94 10.63
N ARG A 81 2.36 11.26 10.78
CA ARG A 81 2.13 12.18 9.67
C ARG A 81 3.48 12.49 9.03
N ILE A 82 3.63 12.19 7.75
CA ILE A 82 4.80 12.60 6.98
C ILE A 82 4.56 14.02 6.43
N PRO A 83 5.33 15.04 6.88
CA PRO A 83 5.25 16.38 6.31
C PRO A 83 5.86 16.40 4.90
N GLY A 84 5.24 17.15 3.99
CA GLY A 84 5.73 17.34 2.64
C GLY A 84 4.59 17.57 1.65
N THR A 85 4.94 17.58 0.36
CA THR A 85 3.98 17.69 -0.74
C THR A 85 4.08 16.45 -1.62
N ASN A 86 2.96 15.89 -2.07
CA ASN A 86 3.03 14.75 -2.98
C ASN A 86 3.68 15.13 -4.32
N LEU A 87 4.39 14.17 -4.91
CA LEU A 87 5.14 14.33 -6.16
C LEU A 87 4.24 14.80 -7.31
N GLN A 88 3.01 14.28 -7.40
CA GLN A 88 2.05 14.69 -8.43
C GLN A 88 1.81 16.21 -8.42
N THR A 89 1.58 16.78 -7.23
CA THR A 89 1.30 18.21 -7.06
C THR A 89 2.52 19.06 -7.42
N LEU A 90 3.72 18.66 -7.00
CA LEU A 90 4.94 19.37 -7.34
C LEU A 90 5.21 19.35 -8.84
N TRP A 91 4.98 18.19 -9.48
CA TRP A 91 5.16 18.02 -10.91
C TRP A 91 4.21 18.90 -11.72
N MET A 92 2.90 18.87 -11.41
CA MET A 92 1.89 19.69 -12.10
C MET A 92 2.12 21.20 -11.95
N ARG A 93 2.70 21.63 -10.82
CA ARG A 93 2.99 23.04 -10.55
C ARG A 93 4.33 23.51 -11.10
N GLY A 94 5.10 22.62 -11.74
CA GLY A 94 6.45 22.94 -12.22
C GLY A 94 7.43 23.33 -11.11
N ARG A 95 7.23 22.83 -9.88
CA ARG A 95 8.02 23.19 -8.69
C ARG A 95 9.12 22.17 -8.38
N LEU A 96 9.78 21.68 -9.41
CA LEU A 96 10.89 20.73 -9.28
C LEU A 96 12.03 21.16 -10.19
N GLU A 97 13.14 21.49 -9.58
CA GLU A 97 14.39 21.79 -10.27
C GLU A 97 14.95 20.51 -10.91
N PRO A 98 15.76 20.62 -11.99
CA PRO A 98 16.36 19.45 -12.64
C PRO A 98 17.11 18.53 -11.67
N LYS A 99 17.85 19.11 -10.71
CA LYS A 99 18.59 18.32 -9.72
C LYS A 99 17.69 17.59 -8.73
N GLU A 100 16.55 18.18 -8.35
CA GLU A 100 15.58 17.52 -7.48
C GLU A 100 14.93 16.33 -8.18
N LYS A 101 14.64 16.45 -9.49
CA LYS A 101 14.12 15.33 -10.29
C LYS A 101 15.10 14.17 -10.33
N GLU A 102 16.39 14.46 -10.50
CA GLU A 102 17.46 13.45 -10.46
C GLU A 102 17.51 12.76 -9.08
N ASN A 103 17.46 13.53 -7.99
CA ASN A 103 17.43 12.98 -6.64
C ASN A 103 16.22 12.08 -6.39
N ILE A 104 15.03 12.49 -6.84
CA ILE A 104 13.80 11.70 -6.72
C ILE A 104 13.91 10.38 -7.48
N VAL A 105 14.48 10.38 -8.68
CA VAL A 105 14.73 9.14 -9.44
C VAL A 105 15.68 8.22 -8.69
N ASN A 106 16.77 8.75 -8.13
CA ASN A 106 17.72 7.96 -7.34
C ASN A 106 17.09 7.38 -6.08
N ASP A 107 16.30 8.17 -5.34
CA ASP A 107 15.55 7.72 -4.17
C ASP A 107 14.55 6.60 -4.56
N MET A 108 13.87 6.74 -5.70
CA MET A 108 12.94 5.72 -6.21
C MET A 108 13.65 4.40 -6.55
N ILE A 109 14.82 4.48 -7.19
CA ILE A 109 15.65 3.30 -7.49
C ILE A 109 16.04 2.59 -6.17
N ALA A 110 16.46 3.35 -5.16
CA ALA A 110 16.82 2.80 -3.86
C ALA A 110 15.64 2.10 -3.17
N ILE A 111 14.44 2.70 -3.23
CA ILE A 111 13.20 2.12 -2.68
C ILE A 111 12.85 0.81 -3.40
N LEU A 112 12.80 0.83 -4.73
CA LEU A 112 12.46 -0.36 -5.53
C LEU A 112 13.48 -1.49 -5.35
N THR A 113 14.76 -1.15 -5.20
CA THR A 113 15.82 -2.12 -4.91
C THR A 113 15.59 -2.79 -3.57
N GLN A 114 15.31 -2.01 -2.52
CA GLN A 114 14.99 -2.57 -1.20
C GLN A 114 13.75 -3.46 -1.22
N LEU A 115 12.66 -3.03 -1.85
CA LEU A 115 11.45 -3.86 -1.99
C LEU A 115 11.75 -5.20 -2.66
N ARG A 116 12.61 -5.21 -3.68
CA ARG A 116 13.01 -6.44 -4.38
C ARG A 116 13.93 -7.35 -3.57
N THR A 117 14.57 -6.87 -2.50
CA THR A 117 15.30 -7.74 -1.58
C THR A 117 14.37 -8.57 -0.68
N LEU A 118 13.12 -8.14 -0.52
CA LEU A 118 12.11 -8.83 0.25
C LEU A 118 11.51 -9.95 -0.61
N THR A 119 12.05 -11.15 -0.43
CA THR A 119 11.63 -12.36 -1.14
C THR A 119 10.56 -13.12 -0.33
N PRO A 120 9.61 -13.79 -1.01
CA PRO A 120 8.61 -14.59 -0.32
C PRO A 120 9.24 -15.83 0.34
N PRO A 121 8.57 -16.44 1.33
CA PRO A 121 9.07 -17.63 2.03
C PRO A 121 9.19 -18.86 1.11
N LYS A 122 8.51 -18.86 -0.04
CA LYS A 122 8.55 -19.94 -1.03
C LYS A 122 8.51 -19.33 -2.43
N GLU A 123 9.29 -19.89 -3.35
CA GLU A 123 9.26 -19.49 -4.75
C GLU A 123 7.89 -19.72 -5.39
N GLY A 124 7.47 -18.81 -6.27
CA GLY A 124 6.22 -18.92 -7.03
C GLY A 124 4.95 -18.48 -6.31
N VAL A 125 4.98 -18.25 -4.99
CA VAL A 125 3.78 -17.82 -4.26
C VAL A 125 3.40 -16.37 -4.58
N VAL A 126 2.11 -16.06 -4.53
CA VAL A 126 1.57 -14.70 -4.63
C VAL A 126 0.64 -14.47 -3.45
N THR A 127 1.05 -13.60 -2.53
CA THR A 127 0.47 -13.52 -1.18
C THR A 127 0.72 -12.16 -0.51
N SER A 128 -0.03 -11.85 0.55
CA SER A 128 0.18 -10.66 1.39
C SER A 128 1.52 -10.72 2.14
N ALA A 129 1.85 -9.65 2.86
CA ALA A 129 3.05 -9.60 3.70
C ALA A 129 3.11 -10.71 4.77
N GLN A 130 1.97 -11.29 5.16
CA GLN A 130 1.88 -12.36 6.17
C GLN A 130 1.61 -13.75 5.59
N GLY A 131 1.54 -13.90 4.26
CA GLY A 131 1.22 -15.21 3.66
C GLY A 131 -0.28 -15.43 3.39
N ASP A 132 -1.11 -14.39 3.51
CA ASP A 132 -2.56 -14.44 3.28
C ASP A 132 -2.96 -13.90 1.89
N ALA A 133 -4.26 -13.68 1.69
CA ALA A 133 -4.84 -13.13 0.46
C ALA A 133 -4.34 -11.71 0.16
N ILE A 134 -4.04 -11.44 -1.12
CA ILE A 134 -3.66 -10.10 -1.59
C ILE A 134 -4.89 -9.23 -1.86
N LEU A 135 -4.76 -7.93 -1.71
CA LEU A 135 -5.73 -6.95 -2.20
C LEU A 135 -5.05 -6.06 -3.24
N ASP A 136 -5.54 -6.11 -4.48
CA ASP A 136 -5.08 -5.26 -5.58
C ASP A 136 -6.32 -4.78 -6.35
N TYR A 137 -6.55 -3.46 -6.34
CA TYR A 137 -7.73 -2.87 -6.95
C TYR A 137 -7.77 -3.00 -8.48
N ARG A 138 -6.66 -3.38 -9.14
CA ARG A 138 -6.66 -3.73 -10.57
C ARG A 138 -7.29 -5.09 -10.84
N ILE A 139 -7.33 -5.96 -9.83
CA ILE A 139 -7.98 -7.28 -9.86
C ILE A 139 -9.43 -7.14 -9.37
N GLY A 140 -9.63 -6.46 -8.23
CA GLY A 140 -10.96 -6.23 -7.67
C GLY A 140 -10.92 -5.66 -6.26
N GLY A 141 -12.09 -5.25 -5.76
CA GLY A 141 -12.24 -4.63 -4.43
C GLY A 141 -12.29 -5.62 -3.26
N ARG A 142 -11.87 -6.87 -3.45
CA ARG A 142 -11.89 -7.91 -2.41
C ARG A 142 -10.56 -8.68 -2.40
N PRO A 143 -10.09 -9.15 -1.23
CA PRO A 143 -8.91 -9.99 -1.17
C PRO A 143 -9.06 -11.28 -1.97
N VAL A 144 -7.98 -11.73 -2.61
CA VAL A 144 -7.93 -12.95 -3.45
C VAL A 144 -6.67 -13.77 -3.13
N GLY A 145 -6.74 -15.09 -3.33
CA GLY A 145 -5.67 -16.01 -2.95
C GLY A 145 -5.75 -16.43 -1.46
N PRO A 146 -4.62 -16.76 -0.81
CA PRO A 146 -3.25 -16.76 -1.34
C PRO A 146 -3.05 -17.77 -2.47
N PHE A 147 -2.14 -17.48 -3.38
CA PHE A 147 -1.82 -18.37 -4.50
C PHE A 147 -0.48 -19.07 -4.26
N GLN A 148 -0.48 -20.40 -4.39
CA GLN A 148 0.71 -21.22 -4.10
C GLN A 148 1.65 -21.34 -5.31
N SER A 149 1.28 -20.78 -6.46
CA SER A 149 2.07 -20.73 -7.68
C SER A 149 1.59 -19.62 -8.62
N HIS A 150 2.47 -19.09 -9.49
CA HIS A 150 2.07 -18.16 -10.56
C HIS A 150 1.04 -18.76 -11.50
N SER A 151 1.09 -20.08 -11.75
CA SER A 151 0.10 -20.78 -12.57
C SER A 151 -1.31 -20.70 -11.97
N SER A 152 -1.45 -20.90 -10.65
CA SER A 152 -2.75 -20.76 -9.96
C SER A 152 -3.25 -19.31 -9.98
N PHE A 153 -2.35 -18.33 -9.82
CA PHE A 153 -2.66 -16.92 -9.90
C PHE A 153 -3.11 -16.50 -11.32
N HIS A 154 -2.37 -16.87 -12.36
CA HIS A 154 -2.74 -16.55 -13.74
C HIS A 154 -4.03 -17.24 -14.16
N THR A 155 -4.27 -18.48 -13.71
CA THR A 155 -5.54 -19.19 -13.98
C THR A 155 -6.72 -18.47 -13.34
N PHE A 156 -6.55 -17.95 -12.12
CA PHE A 156 -7.54 -17.08 -11.49
C PHE A 156 -7.79 -15.81 -12.30
N LEU A 157 -6.74 -15.10 -12.74
CA LEU A 157 -6.88 -13.88 -13.54
C LEU A 157 -7.61 -14.10 -14.88
N ARG A 158 -7.48 -15.29 -15.45
CA ARG A 158 -8.19 -15.68 -16.69
C ARG A 158 -9.61 -16.21 -16.45
N GLY A 159 -10.11 -16.21 -15.22
CA GLY A 159 -11.43 -16.76 -14.90
C GLY A 159 -11.55 -18.27 -15.15
N GLY A 160 -10.45 -19.02 -15.01
CA GLY A 160 -10.42 -20.47 -15.21
C GLY A 160 -10.16 -20.94 -16.64
N VAL A 161 -10.00 -20.02 -17.60
CA VAL A 161 -9.62 -20.38 -18.98
C VAL A 161 -8.24 -21.05 -19.00
N LEU A 162 -8.17 -22.22 -19.67
CA LEU A 162 -6.93 -22.98 -19.87
C LEU A 162 -5.92 -22.17 -20.68
N LEU A 163 -4.62 -22.40 -20.41
CA LEU A 163 -3.54 -21.65 -21.06
C LEU A 163 -3.59 -21.78 -22.59
N GLU A 164 -3.89 -22.98 -23.09
CA GLU A 164 -4.05 -23.28 -24.52
C GLU A 164 -5.13 -22.45 -25.22
N ASN A 165 -6.19 -22.06 -24.51
CA ASN A 165 -7.31 -21.27 -25.05
C ASN A 165 -7.14 -19.77 -24.80
N THR A 166 -6.07 -19.37 -24.09
CA THR A 166 -5.87 -17.97 -23.67
C THR A 166 -5.61 -17.06 -24.86
N ALA A 167 -4.83 -17.51 -25.85
CA ALA A 167 -4.55 -16.71 -27.04
C ALA A 167 -5.83 -16.37 -27.82
N THR A 168 -6.74 -17.34 -27.93
CA THR A 168 -8.03 -17.16 -28.61
C THR A 168 -8.97 -16.21 -27.87
N ILE A 169 -9.02 -16.28 -26.53
CA ILE A 169 -10.00 -15.52 -25.73
C ILE A 169 -9.48 -14.12 -25.35
N PHE A 170 -8.21 -14.02 -24.97
CA PHE A 170 -7.61 -12.81 -24.42
C PHE A 170 -6.48 -12.22 -25.28
N GLY A 171 -6.09 -12.89 -26.37
CA GLY A 171 -5.04 -12.47 -27.28
C GLY A 171 -3.64 -12.99 -26.92
N GLU A 172 -2.75 -12.96 -27.91
CA GLU A 172 -1.38 -13.48 -27.81
C GLU A 172 -0.54 -12.81 -26.72
N ASN A 173 -0.75 -11.52 -26.48
CA ASN A 173 -0.01 -10.79 -25.44
C ASN A 173 -0.28 -11.36 -24.04
N ILE A 174 -1.53 -11.72 -23.75
CA ILE A 174 -1.92 -12.29 -22.46
C ILE A 174 -1.46 -13.75 -22.37
N ALA A 175 -1.58 -14.52 -23.44
CA ALA A 175 -1.07 -15.89 -23.49
C ALA A 175 0.43 -15.95 -23.24
N SER A 176 1.20 -15.13 -23.96
CA SER A 176 2.64 -14.99 -23.80
C SER A 176 3.00 -14.58 -22.37
N CYS A 177 2.36 -13.52 -21.85
CA CYS A 177 2.57 -13.08 -20.46
C CYS A 177 2.31 -14.23 -19.47
N HIS A 178 1.21 -14.96 -19.59
CA HIS A 178 0.86 -15.99 -18.62
C HIS A 178 1.65 -17.30 -18.78
N SER A 179 2.39 -17.47 -19.87
CA SER A 179 3.27 -18.63 -20.14
C SER A 179 4.69 -18.48 -19.58
N ASN A 180 5.09 -17.26 -19.20
CA ASN A 180 6.44 -16.99 -18.71
C ASN A 180 6.66 -17.47 -17.27
N ASN A 181 7.94 -17.69 -16.95
CA ASN A 181 8.40 -17.91 -15.58
C ASN A 181 8.70 -16.56 -14.92
N TYR A 182 8.11 -16.33 -13.75
CA TYR A 182 8.28 -15.09 -12.99
C TYR A 182 8.94 -15.35 -11.65
N GLN A 183 9.51 -14.30 -11.09
CA GLN A 183 9.90 -14.25 -9.68
C GLN A 183 8.94 -13.30 -8.94
N THR A 184 8.46 -13.73 -7.78
CA THR A 184 7.66 -12.87 -6.90
C THR A 184 8.57 -11.97 -6.09
N PHE A 185 8.26 -10.68 -6.07
CA PHE A 185 8.88 -9.67 -5.21
C PHE A 185 7.82 -8.92 -4.43
N PHE A 186 8.19 -8.38 -3.28
CA PHE A 186 7.32 -7.46 -2.56
C PHE A 186 7.08 -6.19 -3.39
N THR A 187 5.82 -5.76 -3.49
CA THR A 187 5.43 -4.56 -4.25
C THR A 187 4.34 -3.79 -3.50
N HIS A 188 4.32 -2.47 -3.70
CA HIS A 188 3.30 -1.58 -3.12
C HIS A 188 1.92 -1.75 -3.77
N ALA A 189 1.85 -2.27 -5.00
CA ALA A 189 0.64 -2.37 -5.83
C ALA A 189 -0.02 -1.05 -6.27
N ASP A 190 0.28 0.10 -5.64
CA ASP A 190 -0.16 1.44 -6.06
C ASP A 190 0.92 2.53 -5.93
N LEU A 191 2.14 2.21 -6.37
CA LEU A 191 3.25 3.16 -6.34
C LEU A 191 3.07 4.25 -7.42
N ALA A 192 2.37 5.32 -7.07
CA ALA A 192 2.02 6.43 -7.96
C ALA A 192 2.51 7.79 -7.42
N PRO A 193 2.66 8.85 -8.26
CA PRO A 193 3.09 10.18 -7.82
C PRO A 193 2.25 10.81 -6.69
N ARG A 194 0.98 10.43 -6.54
CA ARG A 194 0.13 10.86 -5.41
C ARG A 194 0.53 10.29 -4.06
N ASN A 195 1.21 9.14 -4.08
CA ASN A 195 1.58 8.32 -2.94
C ASN A 195 3.05 8.52 -2.52
N ILE A 196 3.75 9.44 -3.18
CA ILE A 196 5.16 9.76 -2.92
C ILE A 196 5.21 11.17 -2.33
N ILE A 197 5.66 11.31 -1.09
CA ILE A 197 5.78 12.58 -0.37
C ILE A 197 7.20 13.11 -0.50
N ILE A 198 7.31 14.36 -0.95
CA ILE A 198 8.57 15.06 -1.19
C ILE A 198 8.76 16.19 -0.17
N CYS A 199 9.99 16.31 0.33
CA CYS A 199 10.49 17.46 1.09
C CYS A 199 11.92 17.75 0.62
N ASP A 200 12.24 19.02 0.39
CA ASP A 200 13.59 19.48 -0.03
C ASP A 200 14.19 18.64 -1.19
N GLY A 201 13.36 18.36 -2.20
CA GLY A 201 13.76 17.62 -3.39
C GLY A 201 14.07 16.13 -3.18
N ARG A 202 13.68 15.54 -2.04
CA ARG A 202 13.91 14.13 -1.68
C ARG A 202 12.61 13.41 -1.33
N ILE A 203 12.58 12.09 -1.55
CA ILE A 203 11.46 11.27 -1.08
C ILE A 203 11.58 11.09 0.44
N VAL A 204 10.59 11.60 1.17
CA VAL A 204 10.51 11.49 2.65
C VAL A 204 9.34 10.63 3.11
N GLY A 205 8.53 10.13 2.16
CA GLY A 205 7.41 9.24 2.47
C GLY A 205 6.91 8.50 1.24
N VAL A 206 6.61 7.22 1.44
CA VAL A 206 5.79 6.39 0.56
C VAL A 206 4.57 5.98 1.37
N VAL A 207 3.38 6.31 0.87
CA VAL A 207 2.11 6.18 1.59
C VAL A 207 1.06 5.50 0.73
N ASP A 208 -0.02 5.03 1.37
CA ASP A 208 -1.07 4.21 0.76
C ASP A 208 -0.58 2.83 0.33
#